data_AF-A0A355DKA2-F1
#
_entry.id   AF-A0A355DKA2-F1
#
_cell.length_a   1.000
_cell.length_b   1.000
_cell.length_c   1.000
_cell.angle_alpha   90.00
_cell.angle_beta   90.00
_cell.angle_gamma   90.00
#
_symmetry.space_group_name_H-M   'P 1'
#
loop_
_entity.id
_entity.type
_entity.pdbx_description
1 polymer ?
#
loop_
_entity_poly.entity_id
_entity_poly.type
_entity_poly.pdbx_seq_one_letter_code
_entity_poly.pdbx_strand_id
1 'polypeptide(L)' 'MPSPFPGMDPYLEQPAFWSSFHNRLVVAIADAIEAMLDPQYYVEVETRTYYSDDDNSVL' A
#
# COMPACT_ATOMS: atom_id res chain seq x y z
N MET A 1 8.59 14.52 -19.76
CA MET A 1 7.16 14.80 -19.98
C MET A 1 6.60 15.32 -18.66
N PRO A 2 5.87 16.45 -18.64
CA PRO A 2 5.25 16.93 -17.41
C PRO A 2 4.21 15.89 -16.96
N SER A 3 4.18 15.57 -15.66
CA SER A 3 3.23 14.62 -15.09
C SER A 3 1.79 15.03 -15.43
N PRO A 4 0.90 14.07 -15.77
CA PRO A 4 -0.51 14.34 -16.01
C PRO A 4 -1.26 14.80 -14.75
N PHE A 5 -0.67 14.62 -13.56
CA PHE A 5 -1.20 15.10 -12.29
C PHE A 5 -0.29 16.22 -11.74
N PRO A 6 -0.76 17.48 -11.71
CA PRO A 6 0.02 18.59 -11.17
C PRO A 6 0.34 18.33 -9.69
N GLY A 7 1.62 18.14 -9.37
CA GLY A 7 2.10 17.86 -8.02
C GLY A 7 2.58 16.42 -7.78
N MET A 8 2.42 15.51 -8.76
CA MET A 8 2.99 14.16 -8.70
C MET A 8 4.33 14.12 -9.42
N ASP A 9 5.35 13.54 -8.76
CA ASP A 9 6.69 13.42 -9.31
C ASP A 9 6.74 12.25 -10.33
N PRO A 10 6.94 12.50 -11.63
CA PRO A 10 6.84 11.47 -12.68
C PRO A 10 7.86 10.33 -12.53
N TYR A 11 8.91 10.51 -11.73
CA TYR A 11 9.87 9.44 -11.45
C TYR A 11 9.33 8.34 -10.53
N LEU A 12 8.38 8.68 -9.65
CA LEU A 12 7.69 7.73 -8.77
C LEU A 12 6.62 6.91 -9.54
N GLU A 13 6.08 7.45 -10.62
CA GLU A 13 5.03 6.82 -11.42
C GLU A 13 5.55 5.74 -12.40
N GLN A 14 6.86 5.49 -12.45
CA GLN A 14 7.42 4.44 -13.29
C GLN A 14 6.91 3.06 -12.82
N PRO A 15 6.12 2.33 -13.64
CA PRO A 15 5.46 1.09 -13.20
C PRO A 15 6.44 0.02 -12.68
N ALA A 16 7.66 0.01 -13.23
CA ALA A 16 8.72 -0.91 -12.81
C ALA A 16 9.20 -0.70 -11.36
N PHE A 17 9.12 0.52 -10.83
CA PHE A 17 9.59 0.85 -9.49
C PHE A 17 8.44 1.04 -8.49
N TRP A 18 7.23 1.28 -8.98
CA TRP A 18 6.08 1.60 -8.14
C TRP A 18 5.74 0.48 -7.14
N SER A 19 5.79 -0.79 -7.55
CA SER A 19 5.54 -1.91 -6.63
C SER A 19 6.54 -1.96 -5.47
N SER A 20 7.83 -1.77 -5.76
CA SER A 20 8.88 -1.77 -4.73
C SER A 20 8.83 -0.52 -3.85
N PHE A 21 8.57 0.65 -4.43
CA PHE A 21 8.38 1.88 -3.68
C PHE A 21 7.18 1.77 -2.73
N HIS A 22 6.05 1.30 -3.23
CA HIS A 22 4.83 1.15 -2.45
C HIS A 22 5.05 0.23 -1.26
N ASN A 23 5.61 -0.98 -1.47
CA ASN A 23 5.91 -1.91 -0.37
C ASN A 23 6.82 -1.29 0.68
N ARG A 24 7.89 -0.60 0.26
CA ARG A 24 8.82 0.05 1.19
C ARG A 24 8.18 1.23 1.93
N LEU A 25 7.32 1.98 1.26
CA LEU A 25 6.60 3.11 1.87
C LEU A 25 5.63 2.62 2.94
N VAL A 26 4.86 1.57 2.68
CA VAL A 26 3.91 1.02 3.67
C VAL A 26 4.66 0.52 4.91
N VAL A 27 5.76 -0.21 4.74
CA VAL A 27 6.60 -0.65 5.88
C VAL A 27 7.15 0.55 6.65
N ALA A 28 7.68 1.55 5.97
CA ALA A 28 8.22 2.74 6.64
C ALA A 28 7.15 3.52 7.44
N ILE A 29 5.90 3.56 6.94
CA ILE A 29 4.78 4.15 7.67
C ILE A 29 4.43 3.30 8.90
N ALA A 30 4.42 1.98 8.75
CA ALA A 30 4.14 1.08 9.87
C ALA A 30 5.16 1.22 10.99
N ASP A 31 6.45 1.22 10.66
CA ASP A 31 7.54 1.44 11.62
C ASP A 31 7.38 2.78 12.36
N ALA A 32 6.99 3.83 11.63
CA ALA A 32 6.77 5.16 12.21
C ALA A 32 5.57 5.18 13.18
N ILE A 33 4.51 4.43 12.88
CA ILE A 33 3.33 4.31 13.75
C ILE A 33 3.66 3.43 14.97
N GLU A 34 4.42 2.35 14.77
CA GLU A 34 4.81 1.42 15.82
C GLU A 34 5.64 2.12 16.91
N ALA A 35 6.51 3.04 16.52
CA ALA A 35 7.24 3.89 17.47
C ALA A 35 6.34 4.79 18.34
N MET A 36 5.09 5.02 17.94
CA MET A 36 4.12 5.85 18.66
C MET A 36 3.10 5.05 19.47
N LEU A 37 3.07 3.71 19.32
CA LEU A 37 2.11 2.83 19.97
C LEU A 37 2.58 2.41 21.37
N ASP A 38 1.61 2.10 22.22
CA ASP A 38 1.88 1.46 23.51
C ASP A 38 2.41 0.03 23.27
N PRO A 39 3.35 -0.49 24.10
CA PRO A 39 3.96 -1.81 23.90
C PRO A 39 2.99 -2.99 23.80
N GLN A 40 1.73 -2.80 24.18
CA GLN A 40 0.67 -3.79 24.07
C GLN A 40 0.11 -3.93 22.64
N TYR A 41 0.45 -3.02 21.74
CA TYR A 41 -0.03 -2.99 20.36
C TYR A 41 1.13 -3.06 19.38
N TYR A 42 0.87 -3.65 18.21
CA TYR A 42 1.82 -3.72 17.11
C TYR A 42 1.10 -3.35 15.81
N VAL A 43 1.86 -2.94 14.80
CA VAL A 43 1.32 -2.57 13.48
C VAL A 43 1.55 -3.72 12.51
N GLU A 44 0.47 -4.24 11.93
CA GLU A 44 0.54 -5.29 10.91
C GLU A 44 0.52 -4.68 9.50
N VAL A 45 1.41 -5.17 8.63
CA VAL A 45 1.55 -4.73 7.25
C VAL A 45 1.27 -5.89 6.30
N GLU A 46 0.01 -6.28 6.18
CA GLU A 46 -0.60 -6.95 5.01
C GLU A 46 -1.86 -7.71 5.44
N THR A 47 -3.04 -7.20 5.09
CA THR A 47 -4.20 -8.07 4.88
C THR A 47 -4.48 -8.05 3.38
N ARG A 48 -4.11 -9.11 2.67
CA ARG A 48 -4.72 -9.39 1.38
C ARG A 48 -6.19 -9.70 1.62
N THR A 49 -7.06 -8.70 1.45
CA THR A 49 -8.51 -8.91 1.46
C THR A 49 -8.89 -9.56 0.14
N TYR A 50 -8.99 -10.88 0.13
CA TYR A 50 -9.59 -11.61 -0.98
C TYR A 50 -11.10 -11.50 -0.85
N TYR A 51 -11.73 -10.73 -1.74
CA TYR A 51 -13.16 -10.84 -1.96
C TYR A 51 -13.41 -12.08 -2.83
N SER A 52 -13.82 -13.19 -2.20
CA SER A 52 -14.46 -14.28 -2.93
C SER A 52 -15.88 -13.83 -3.26
N ASP A 53 -16.13 -13.52 -4.53
CA ASP A 53 -17.47 -13.35 -5.07
C ASP A 53 -18.12 -14.74 -5.12
N ASP A 54 -18.67 -15.20 -4.00
CA ASP A 54 -19.54 -16.38 -3.95
C ASP A 54 -20.99 -15.95 -4.20
N ASP A 55 -21.21 -15.17 -5.25
CA ASP A 55 -22.53 -14.86 -5.81
C ASP A 55 -22.49 -15.02 -7.34
N ASN A 56 -21.95 -16.14 -7.80
CA ASN A 56 -22.37 -16.67 -9.10
C ASN A 56 -23.22 -17.92 -8.85
N SER A 57 -24.46 -17.67 -8.43
CA SER A 57 -25.55 -18.63 -8.54
C SER A 57 -25.72 -19.01 -10.01
N VAL A 58 -24.99 -20.03 -10.46
CA VAL A 58 -25.25 -20.69 -11.73
C VAL A 58 -26.41 -21.66 -11.54
N LEU A 59 -27.52 -21.30 -12.17
CA LEU A 59 -28.71 -22.10 -12.42
C LEU A 59 -28.37 -23.46 -13.06
#